data_AF-A0AAD7MHN4-F1
#
_entry.id   AF-A0AAD7MHN4-F1
#
_cell.length_a   1.000
_cell.length_b   1.000
_cell.length_c   1.000
_cell.angle_alpha   90.00
_cell.angle_beta   90.00
_cell.angle_gamma   90.00
#
_symmetry.space_group_name_H-M   'P 1'
#
loop_
_entity.id
_entity.type
_entity.pdbx_description
1 polymer ?
#
loop_
_entity_poly.entity_id
_entity_poly.type
_entity_poly.pdbx_seq_one_letter_code
_entity_poly.pdbx_strand_id
1 'polypeptide(L)'
;MMSRLTRNVLRLSSSTMSTIAPPSPQPIQPGVVHSAATYSSAKVLEELLHKDYVSHHCFFNDLGFHNHLPHHLVAAYDMGAPPALLKLIYEDLAPTLRPINRQGEDITEANWITRLGERKAYGSYLAFFADQISKNGIDEIGTIHTFKARHIHFTPDTFSSNPTHSTKPDTLPSCVRGTGPLFLTVPKVNTNAF
;
A
#
# COMPACT_ATOMS: atom_id res chain seq x y z
N MET A 1 -3.62 -39.57 -62.90
CA MET A 1 -3.03 -38.24 -63.17
C MET A 1 -4.07 -37.20 -62.73
N MET A 2 -3.66 -36.30 -61.82
CA MET A 2 -4.36 -35.10 -61.32
C MET A 2 -5.49 -35.23 -60.28
N SER A 3 -5.06 -35.20 -59.01
CA SER A 3 -5.78 -34.71 -57.84
C SER A 3 -5.89 -33.17 -57.88
N ARG A 4 -7.06 -32.59 -57.52
CA ARG A 4 -7.20 -31.16 -57.18
C ARG A 4 -8.25 -30.93 -56.08
N LEU A 5 -7.73 -30.90 -54.86
CA LEU A 5 -8.00 -29.96 -53.75
C LEU A 5 -9.33 -29.18 -53.75
N THR A 6 -10.20 -29.52 -52.79
CA THR A 6 -11.25 -28.60 -52.30
C THR A 6 -10.67 -27.70 -51.22
N ARG A 7 -10.84 -26.39 -51.42
CA ARG A 7 -10.25 -25.31 -50.61
C ARG A 7 -11.11 -25.09 -49.37
N ASN A 8 -10.59 -25.42 -48.19
CA ASN A 8 -11.23 -25.15 -46.91
C ASN A 8 -11.11 -23.65 -46.62
N VAL A 9 -12.23 -22.92 -46.65
CA VAL A 9 -12.29 -21.49 -46.30
C VAL A 9 -12.46 -21.39 -44.78
N LEU A 10 -11.35 -21.20 -44.07
CA LEU A 10 -11.36 -20.84 -42.65
C LEU A 10 -11.91 -19.40 -42.51
N ARG A 11 -13.08 -19.29 -41.90
CA ARG A 11 -13.71 -18.03 -41.53
C ARG A 11 -12.91 -17.46 -40.34
N LEU A 12 -12.15 -16.39 -40.56
CA LEU A 12 -11.53 -15.64 -39.47
C LEU A 12 -12.63 -14.88 -38.71
N SER A 13 -12.91 -15.30 -37.49
CA SER A 13 -13.75 -14.57 -36.54
C SER A 13 -12.97 -13.35 -36.08
N SER A 14 -13.40 -12.16 -36.48
CA SER A 14 -12.84 -10.89 -36.02
C SER A 14 -13.27 -10.67 -34.56
N SER A 15 -12.37 -10.89 -33.61
CA SER A 15 -12.61 -10.57 -32.20
C SER A 15 -12.67 -9.05 -32.02
N THR A 16 -13.85 -8.54 -31.71
CA THR A 16 -14.02 -7.15 -31.27
C THR A 16 -13.32 -6.95 -29.93
N MET A 17 -12.32 -6.06 -29.88
CA MET A 17 -11.72 -5.61 -28.63
C MET A 17 -12.78 -4.87 -27.81
N SER A 18 -13.22 -5.49 -26.72
CA SER A 18 -14.08 -4.85 -25.73
C SER A 18 -13.27 -3.73 -25.07
N THR A 19 -13.61 -2.48 -25.39
CA THR A 19 -13.03 -1.32 -24.71
C THR A 19 -13.66 -1.26 -23.32
N ILE A 20 -12.92 -1.72 -22.31
CA ILE A 20 -13.31 -1.59 -20.90
C ILE A 20 -13.21 -0.10 -20.55
N ALA A 21 -14.36 0.52 -20.29
CA ALA A 21 -14.41 1.89 -19.79
C ALA A 21 -13.70 1.94 -18.42
N PRO A 22 -12.99 3.04 -18.10
CA PRO A 22 -12.33 3.17 -16.80
C PRO A 22 -13.38 3.05 -15.68
N PRO A 23 -13.06 2.35 -14.57
CA PRO A 23 -13.98 2.21 -13.45
C PRO A 23 -14.34 3.60 -12.92
N SER A 24 -15.63 3.86 -12.70
CA SER A 24 -16.06 5.11 -12.08
C SER A 24 -15.45 5.23 -10.68
N PRO A 25 -15.09 6.44 -10.22
CA PRO A 25 -14.66 6.65 -8.83
C PRO A 25 -15.76 6.12 -7.90
N GLN A 26 -15.45 5.08 -7.13
CA GLN A 26 -16.40 4.54 -6.16
C GLN A 26 -16.36 5.45 -4.93
N PRO A 27 -17.51 5.88 -4.40
CA PRO A 27 -17.54 6.64 -3.15
C PRO A 27 -16.88 5.82 -2.04
N ILE A 28 -16.04 6.47 -1.22
CA ILE A 28 -15.45 5.84 -0.04
C ILE A 28 -16.59 5.40 0.88
N GLN A 29 -16.70 4.09 1.11
CA GLN A 29 -17.72 3.52 1.97
C GLN A 29 -17.32 3.73 3.45
N PRO A 30 -18.22 4.22 4.32
CA PRO A 30 -17.94 4.34 5.74
C PRO A 30 -17.60 2.99 6.40
N GLY A 31 -16.70 3.01 7.38
CA GLY A 31 -16.37 1.84 8.19
C GLY A 31 -17.52 1.35 9.09
N VAL A 32 -17.28 0.22 9.76
CA VAL A 32 -18.26 -0.48 10.62
C VAL A 32 -18.76 0.39 11.79
N VAL A 33 -17.96 1.35 12.23
CA VAL A 33 -18.34 2.31 13.27
C VAL A 33 -19.20 3.38 12.62
N HIS A 34 -20.52 3.17 12.64
CA HIS A 34 -21.52 4.08 12.07
C HIS A 34 -21.64 5.35 12.93
N SER A 35 -20.75 6.30 12.70
CA SER A 35 -20.93 7.69 13.12
C SER A 35 -21.39 8.54 11.93
N ALA A 36 -21.76 9.80 12.15
CA ALA A 36 -22.39 10.69 11.17
C ALA A 36 -21.46 11.12 10.01
N ALA A 37 -20.89 10.17 9.26
CA ALA A 37 -20.13 10.41 8.05
C ALA A 37 -21.03 11.10 7.01
N THR A 38 -20.64 12.31 6.63
CA THR A 38 -21.37 13.12 5.63
C THR A 38 -20.74 12.98 4.26
N TYR A 39 -21.52 13.18 3.19
CA TYR A 39 -20.98 13.28 1.83
C TYR A 39 -19.86 14.32 1.71
N SER A 40 -20.00 15.45 2.41
CA SER A 40 -18.95 16.48 2.48
C SER A 40 -17.67 15.98 3.17
N SER A 41 -17.78 15.18 4.24
CA SER A 41 -16.62 14.59 4.90
C SER A 41 -15.94 13.57 3.99
N ALA A 42 -16.71 12.73 3.30
CA ALA A 42 -16.19 11.73 2.37
C ALA A 42 -15.41 12.38 1.21
N LYS A 43 -15.96 13.45 0.63
CA LYS A 43 -15.29 14.21 -0.43
C LYS A 43 -13.97 14.83 0.04
N VAL A 44 -13.97 15.46 1.22
CA VAL A 44 -12.74 16.05 1.77
C VAL A 44 -11.73 14.97 2.15
N LEU A 45 -12.16 13.83 2.67
CA LEU A 45 -11.28 12.69 2.91
C LEU A 45 -10.58 12.25 1.62
N GLU A 46 -11.34 12.05 0.53
CA GLU A 46 -10.79 11.66 -0.77
C GLU A 46 -9.77 12.68 -1.29
N GLU A 47 -10.09 13.97 -1.23
CA GLU A 47 -9.18 15.06 -1.62
C GLU A 47 -7.87 15.04 -0.82
N LEU A 48 -7.95 14.86 0.51
CA LEU A 48 -6.78 14.85 1.38
C LEU A 48 -5.92 13.60 1.21
N LEU A 49 -6.54 12.42 1.06
CA LEU A 49 -5.84 11.17 0.78
C LEU A 49 -5.12 11.24 -0.58
N HIS A 50 -5.77 11.79 -1.60
CA HIS A 50 -5.15 11.98 -2.90
C HIS A 50 -3.98 12.97 -2.81
N LYS A 51 -4.15 14.08 -2.08
CA LYS A 51 -3.07 15.05 -1.87
C LYS A 51 -1.86 14.44 -1.15
N ASP A 52 -2.09 13.61 -0.13
CA ASP A 52 -1.04 12.86 0.54
C ASP A 52 -0.31 11.89 -0.40
N TYR A 53 -1.08 11.11 -1.17
CA TYR A 53 -0.56 10.17 -2.17
C TYR A 53 0.37 10.83 -3.20
N VAL A 54 0.01 12.03 -3.68
CA VAL A 54 0.82 12.76 -4.67
C VAL A 54 2.03 13.45 -4.04
N SER A 55 1.92 13.91 -2.79
CA SER A 55 2.91 14.84 -2.21
C SER A 55 3.92 14.15 -1.31
N HIS A 56 3.56 13.07 -0.63
CA HIS A 56 4.35 12.50 0.45
C HIS A 56 4.78 11.06 0.18
N HIS A 57 5.96 10.72 0.70
CA HIS A 57 6.49 9.38 0.66
C HIS A 57 5.76 8.47 1.65
N CYS A 58 5.65 7.18 1.36
CA CYS A 58 5.10 6.18 2.31
C CYS A 58 5.88 6.05 3.64
N PHE A 59 7.06 6.66 3.74
CA PHE A 59 7.87 6.73 4.95
C PHE A 59 8.11 8.21 5.26
N PHE A 60 7.91 8.63 6.51
CA PHE A 60 8.19 10.03 6.88
C PHE A 60 9.66 10.28 7.25
N ASN A 61 10.49 9.23 7.35
CA ASN A 61 11.93 9.35 7.58
C ASN A 61 12.74 8.20 6.95
N ASP A 62 14.07 8.28 7.04
CA ASP A 62 14.99 7.27 6.51
C ASP A 62 15.14 6.02 7.39
N LEU A 63 14.64 6.07 8.63
CA LEU A 63 14.62 4.93 9.56
C LEU A 63 13.52 3.92 9.21
N GLY A 64 12.63 4.25 8.26
CA GLY A 64 11.59 3.35 7.77
C GLY A 64 10.27 3.43 8.54
N PHE A 65 10.04 4.51 9.30
CA PHE A 65 8.73 4.73 9.92
C PHE A 65 7.70 5.19 8.88
N HIS A 66 6.52 4.57 8.90
CA HIS A 66 5.48 4.76 7.88
C HIS A 66 4.75 6.09 8.04
N ASN A 67 4.36 6.67 6.91
CA ASN A 67 3.40 7.77 6.89
C ASN A 67 2.06 7.29 7.47
N HIS A 68 1.70 7.77 8.65
CA HIS A 68 0.46 7.42 9.33
C HIS A 68 -0.71 8.36 9.03
N LEU A 69 -0.50 9.43 8.24
CA LEU A 69 -1.55 10.39 7.92
C LEU A 69 -2.81 9.75 7.30
N PRO A 70 -2.71 8.81 6.34
CA PRO A 70 -3.90 8.12 5.82
C PRO A 70 -4.70 7.42 6.91
N HIS A 71 -4.02 6.77 7.87
CA HIS A 71 -4.67 6.08 8.97
C HIS A 71 -5.39 7.05 9.91
N HIS A 72 -4.78 8.20 10.22
CA HIS A 72 -5.42 9.24 11.02
C HIS A 72 -6.69 9.78 10.34
N LEU A 73 -6.62 10.06 9.04
CA LEU A 73 -7.75 10.62 8.29
C LEU A 73 -8.92 9.63 8.20
N VAL A 74 -8.65 8.37 7.84
CA VAL A 74 -9.69 7.33 7.72
C VAL A 74 -10.30 7.02 9.08
N ALA A 75 -9.49 6.88 10.14
CA ALA A 75 -10.00 6.63 11.48
C ALA A 75 -10.87 7.80 11.98
N ALA A 76 -10.45 9.04 11.76
CA ALA A 76 -11.22 10.22 12.12
C ALA A 76 -12.54 10.29 11.34
N TYR A 77 -12.52 10.00 10.04
CA TYR A 77 -13.72 9.92 9.21
C TYR A 77 -14.70 8.85 9.70
N ASP A 78 -14.22 7.65 10.00
CA ASP A 78 -15.05 6.56 10.55
C ASP A 78 -15.63 6.90 11.93
N MET A 79 -14.95 7.76 12.71
CA MET A 79 -15.47 8.32 13.95
C MET A 79 -16.36 9.57 13.76
N GLY A 80 -16.60 9.99 12.52
CA GLY A 80 -17.62 10.99 12.19
C GLY A 80 -17.06 12.40 12.13
N ALA A 81 -15.75 12.53 11.90
CA ALA A 81 -15.10 13.83 11.81
C ALA A 81 -15.75 14.72 10.73
N PRO A 82 -16.10 15.97 11.07
CA PRO A 82 -16.54 16.92 10.07
C PRO A 82 -15.39 17.32 9.13
N PRO A 83 -15.67 17.88 7.94
CA PRO A 83 -14.64 18.24 6.97
C PRO A 83 -13.56 19.18 7.53
N ALA A 84 -13.94 20.09 8.43
CA ALA A 84 -13.01 21.02 9.07
C ALA A 84 -11.97 20.29 9.95
N LEU A 85 -12.38 19.25 10.67
CA LEU A 85 -11.46 18.46 11.51
C LEU A 85 -10.50 17.64 10.66
N LEU A 86 -10.96 17.04 9.55
CA LEU A 86 -10.09 16.32 8.62
C LEU A 86 -9.00 17.22 8.04
N LYS A 87 -9.36 18.46 7.66
CA LYS A 87 -8.39 19.45 7.19
C LYS A 87 -7.39 19.85 8.27
N LEU A 88 -7.86 20.05 9.50
CA LEU A 88 -6.97 20.37 10.63
C LEU A 88 -5.95 19.25 10.89
N ILE A 89 -6.39 17.98 10.88
CA ILE A 89 -5.51 16.80 11.01
C ILE A 89 -4.44 16.81 9.91
N TYR A 90 -4.84 17.10 8.67
CA TYR A 90 -3.90 17.17 7.55
C TYR A 90 -2.89 18.31 7.73
N GLU A 91 -3.36 19.50 8.08
CA GLU A 91 -2.51 20.70 8.25
C GLU A 91 -1.48 20.53 9.38
N ASP A 92 -1.84 19.82 10.45
CA ASP A 92 -0.95 19.53 11.58
C ASP A 92 0.14 18.50 11.23
N LEU A 93 -0.25 17.41 10.55
CA LEU A 93 0.64 16.28 10.30
C LEU A 93 1.49 16.42 9.03
N ALA A 94 0.92 16.96 7.94
CA ALA A 94 1.58 17.03 6.63
C ALA A 94 2.97 17.70 6.65
N PRO A 95 3.21 18.80 7.38
CA PRO A 95 4.53 19.45 7.42
C PRO A 95 5.66 18.57 7.97
N THR A 96 5.32 17.53 8.74
CA THR A 96 6.29 16.57 9.30
C THR A 96 6.60 15.42 8.35
N LEU A 97 5.85 15.29 7.26
CA LEU A 97 5.99 14.21 6.31
C LEU A 97 7.08 14.49 5.29
N ARG A 98 7.72 13.41 4.87
CA ARG A 98 8.74 13.45 3.83
C ARG A 98 8.07 13.64 2.46
N PRO A 99 8.54 14.57 1.61
CA PRO A 99 8.05 14.69 0.25
C PRO A 99 8.42 13.47 -0.59
N ILE A 100 7.54 13.09 -1.52
CA ILE A 100 7.90 12.08 -2.51
C ILE A 100 8.95 12.66 -3.46
N ASN A 101 10.03 11.92 -3.66
CA ASN A 101 11.07 12.30 -4.62
C ASN A 101 11.42 11.08 -5.47
N ARG A 102 11.40 11.26 -6.79
CA ARG A 102 11.85 10.26 -7.74
C ARG A 102 13.36 10.40 -7.88
N GLN A 103 14.08 9.62 -7.08
CA GLN A 103 15.54 9.58 -7.09
C GLN A 103 16.04 8.27 -7.71
N GLY A 104 17.09 8.38 -8.51
CA GLY A 104 17.77 7.22 -9.11
C GLY A 104 17.21 6.82 -10.48
N GLU A 105 17.57 5.61 -10.89
CA GLU A 105 17.14 5.04 -12.16
C GLU A 105 15.66 4.64 -12.12
N ASP A 106 15.00 4.72 -13.27
CA ASP A 106 13.61 4.35 -13.44
C ASP A 106 13.39 2.84 -13.33
N ILE A 107 12.22 2.49 -12.79
CA ILE A 107 11.76 1.10 -12.74
C ILE A 107 11.06 0.76 -14.07
N THR A 108 11.43 -0.39 -14.61
CA THR A 108 10.96 -0.95 -15.88
C THR A 108 10.60 -2.43 -15.71
N GLU A 109 9.93 -3.01 -16.71
CA GLU A 109 9.62 -4.45 -16.73
C GLU A 109 10.87 -5.35 -16.60
N ALA A 110 12.05 -4.87 -16.99
CA ALA A 110 13.29 -5.63 -16.92
C ALA A 110 13.96 -5.59 -15.53
N ASN A 111 13.79 -4.51 -14.77
CA ASN A 111 14.54 -4.28 -13.51
C ASN A 111 13.65 -4.20 -12.26
N TRP A 112 12.31 -4.18 -12.38
CA TRP A 112 11.43 -4.02 -11.22
C TRP A 112 11.53 -5.13 -10.18
N ILE A 113 12.03 -6.31 -10.55
CA ILE A 113 12.28 -7.43 -9.62
C ILE A 113 13.60 -7.26 -8.88
N THR A 114 14.67 -6.93 -9.60
CA THR A 114 16.03 -6.87 -9.05
C THR A 114 16.22 -5.69 -8.10
N ARG A 115 15.38 -4.66 -8.24
CA ARG A 115 15.40 -3.44 -7.41
C ARG A 115 14.44 -3.51 -6.21
N LEU A 116 13.80 -4.66 -5.95
CA LEU A 116 12.87 -4.81 -4.82
C LEU A 116 13.60 -4.61 -3.49
N GLY A 117 12.94 -3.93 -2.55
CA GLY A 117 13.52 -3.62 -1.24
C GLY A 117 14.39 -2.36 -1.22
N GLU A 118 14.73 -1.79 -2.37
CA GLU A 118 15.44 -0.51 -2.41
C GLU A 118 14.51 0.65 -2.05
N ARG A 119 14.61 1.13 -0.81
CA ARG A 119 13.77 2.23 -0.31
C ARG A 119 13.82 3.50 -1.18
N LYS A 120 14.98 3.79 -1.79
CA LYS A 120 15.18 4.96 -2.67
C LYS A 120 14.39 4.86 -3.98
N ALA A 121 14.09 3.64 -4.43
CA ALA A 121 13.36 3.39 -5.67
C ALA A 121 11.84 3.58 -5.52
N TYR A 122 11.33 3.90 -4.32
CA TYR A 122 9.89 4.02 -4.06
C TYR A 122 9.16 4.93 -5.05
N GLY A 123 9.66 6.15 -5.28
CA GLY A 123 9.04 7.08 -6.24
C GLY A 123 9.02 6.52 -7.67
N SER A 124 10.07 5.82 -8.08
CA SER A 124 10.15 5.17 -9.39
C SER A 124 9.21 3.96 -9.50
N TYR A 125 9.04 3.18 -8.42
CA TYR A 125 8.04 2.11 -8.35
C TYR A 125 6.61 2.64 -8.44
N LEU A 126 6.31 3.75 -7.76
CA LEU A 126 4.99 4.35 -7.80
C LEU A 126 4.62 4.76 -9.22
N ALA A 127 5.55 5.43 -9.93
CA ALA A 127 5.35 5.81 -11.32
C ALA A 127 5.21 4.59 -12.25
N PHE A 128 6.05 3.58 -12.08
CA PHE A 128 6.00 2.36 -12.89
C PHE A 128 4.65 1.64 -12.73
N PHE A 129 4.20 1.38 -11.51
CA PHE A 129 2.94 0.66 -11.30
C PHE A 129 1.71 1.50 -11.66
N ALA A 130 1.76 2.83 -11.48
CA ALA A 130 0.70 3.71 -11.96
C ALA A 130 0.55 3.65 -13.50
N ASP A 131 1.67 3.66 -14.23
CA ASP A 131 1.69 3.52 -15.69
C ASP A 131 1.20 2.14 -16.14
N GLN A 132 1.63 1.08 -15.46
CA GLN A 132 1.13 -0.26 -15.71
C GLN A 132 -0.40 -0.29 -15.53
N ILE A 133 -0.92 0.16 -14.38
CA ILE A 133 -2.36 0.12 -14.07
C ILE A 133 -3.16 0.89 -15.11
N SER A 134 -2.65 2.04 -15.57
CA SER A 134 -3.28 2.83 -16.62
C SER A 134 -3.37 2.11 -17.97
N LYS A 135 -2.44 1.18 -18.27
CA LYS A 135 -2.39 0.47 -19.56
C LYS A 135 -3.21 -0.81 -19.57
N ASN A 136 -3.12 -1.59 -18.50
CA ASN A 136 -3.63 -2.97 -18.47
C ASN A 136 -4.82 -3.14 -17.51
N GLY A 137 -5.13 -2.12 -16.71
CA GLY A 137 -6.10 -2.22 -15.63
C GLY A 137 -5.56 -2.98 -14.41
N ILE A 138 -6.27 -2.83 -13.28
CA ILE A 138 -5.79 -3.31 -11.98
C ILE A 138 -5.80 -4.85 -11.86
N ASP A 139 -6.80 -5.50 -12.46
CA ASP A 139 -7.00 -6.96 -12.35
C ASP A 139 -5.90 -7.75 -13.06
N GLU A 140 -5.49 -7.28 -14.24
CA GLU A 140 -4.47 -7.93 -15.06
C GLU A 140 -3.09 -7.80 -14.40
N ILE A 141 -2.77 -6.64 -13.82
CA ILE A 141 -1.48 -6.38 -13.18
C ILE A 141 -1.33 -7.07 -11.83
N GLY A 142 -2.40 -7.10 -11.03
CA GLY A 142 -2.41 -7.84 -9.79
C GLY A 142 -2.05 -9.31 -10.03
N THR A 143 -2.55 -9.88 -11.12
CA THR A 143 -2.19 -11.24 -11.55
C THR A 143 -0.74 -11.31 -12.04
N ILE A 144 -0.36 -10.53 -13.05
CA ILE A 144 0.96 -10.67 -13.68
C ILE A 144 2.11 -10.48 -12.68
N HIS A 145 2.04 -9.45 -11.84
CA HIS A 145 3.15 -9.13 -10.94
C HIS A 145 3.17 -9.98 -9.68
N THR A 146 2.02 -10.38 -9.12
CA THR A 146 1.99 -11.28 -7.96
C THR A 146 2.50 -12.67 -8.33
N PHE A 147 2.15 -13.17 -9.52
CA PHE A 147 2.64 -14.46 -9.99
C PHE A 147 4.12 -14.42 -10.38
N LYS A 148 4.60 -13.37 -11.06
CA LYS A 148 6.05 -13.16 -11.32
C LYS A 148 6.85 -13.04 -10.01
N ALA A 149 6.32 -12.34 -9.01
CA ALA A 149 6.99 -12.17 -7.71
C ALA A 149 7.03 -13.47 -6.89
N ARG A 150 6.00 -14.33 -6.99
CA ARG A 150 5.95 -15.63 -6.30
C ARG A 150 7.02 -16.62 -6.80
N HIS A 151 7.49 -16.47 -8.04
CA HIS A 151 8.60 -17.26 -8.57
C HIS A 151 9.98 -16.77 -8.11
N ILE A 152 10.04 -15.65 -7.39
CA ILE A 152 11.23 -15.21 -6.68
C ILE A 152 11.20 -15.91 -5.32
N HIS A 153 12.18 -16.77 -5.05
CA HIS A 153 12.41 -17.25 -3.69
C HIS A 153 12.76 -16.04 -2.82
N PHE A 154 11.82 -15.58 -1.98
CA PHE A 154 12.13 -14.72 -0.85
C PHE A 154 12.97 -15.56 0.12
N THR A 155 14.29 -15.54 -0.05
CA THR A 155 15.21 -16.05 0.98
C THR A 155 15.03 -15.17 2.21
N PRO A 156 14.70 -15.73 3.38
CA PRO A 156 14.47 -14.97 4.61
C PRO A 156 15.78 -14.43 5.22
N ASP A 157 16.70 -13.89 4.41
CA ASP A 157 18.03 -13.48 4.86
C ASP A 157 18.39 -12.09 4.31
N THR A 158 17.69 -11.04 4.75
CA THR A 158 18.23 -9.65 4.76
C THR A 158 17.57 -8.78 5.83
N PHE A 159 17.39 -9.31 7.06
CA PHE A 159 17.63 -8.45 8.22
C PHE A 159 19.14 -8.47 8.42
N SER A 160 19.87 -7.58 7.75
CA SER A 160 21.29 -7.37 8.02
C SER A 160 21.41 -6.73 9.40
N SER A 161 21.39 -7.56 10.45
CA SER A 161 21.97 -7.23 11.73
C SER A 161 23.47 -7.14 11.49
N ASN A 162 23.98 -5.93 11.30
CA ASN A 162 25.41 -5.68 11.15
C ASN A 162 26.11 -6.05 12.49
N PRO A 163 27.05 -7.01 12.55
CA PRO A 163 27.80 -7.31 13.76
C PRO A 163 29.27 -6.93 13.60
N THR A 164 29.75 -5.94 14.36
CA THR A 164 31.17 -5.77 14.77
C THR A 164 31.24 -4.57 15.75
N HIS A 165 31.01 -4.80 17.05
CA HIS A 165 32.00 -5.00 18.12
C HIS A 165 32.73 -3.73 18.61
N SER A 166 32.39 -3.27 19.82
CA SER A 166 33.39 -2.98 20.86
C SER A 166 32.73 -2.93 22.23
N THR A 167 33.19 -3.79 23.13
CA THR A 167 32.79 -3.87 24.54
C THR A 167 33.43 -2.72 25.33
N LYS A 168 32.61 -1.85 25.92
CA LYS A 168 32.95 -1.16 27.17
C LYS A 168 31.72 -1.09 28.08
N PRO A 169 31.86 -1.40 29.39
CA PRO A 169 30.77 -1.31 30.33
C PRO A 169 30.67 0.13 30.85
N ASP A 170 29.72 0.91 30.32
CA ASP A 170 29.36 2.19 30.89
C ASP A 170 28.16 2.00 31.81
N THR A 171 28.45 2.22 33.09
CA THR A 171 27.57 2.18 34.25
C THR A 171 26.45 3.23 34.13
N LEU A 172 25.19 2.80 34.22
CA LEU A 172 24.06 3.68 34.56
C LEU A 172 23.12 2.98 35.57
N PRO A 173 22.45 3.75 36.44
CA PRO A 173 22.00 3.25 37.74
C PRO A 173 20.67 2.50 37.70
N SER A 174 20.52 1.64 38.71
CA SER A 174 19.37 0.83 39.11
C SER A 174 18.02 1.54 39.00
N CYS A 175 17.08 0.92 38.29
CA CYS A 175 15.64 1.05 38.58
C CYS A 175 15.05 -0.34 38.86
N VAL A 176 14.76 -0.54 40.15
CA VAL A 176 14.02 -1.59 40.87
C VAL A 176 13.31 -2.66 40.02
N ARG A 177 13.77 -3.91 40.17
CA ARG A 177 13.07 -5.14 39.78
C ARG A 177 11.87 -5.36 40.71
N GLY A 178 10.65 -5.28 40.18
CA GLY A 178 9.46 -5.87 40.80
C GLY A 178 9.38 -7.36 40.43
N THR A 179 9.50 -8.23 41.42
CA THR A 179 9.38 -9.68 41.30
C THR A 179 7.93 -10.13 41.44
N GLY A 180 7.38 -10.84 40.45
CA GLY A 180 6.13 -11.60 40.56
C GLY A 180 5.54 -12.02 39.20
N PRO A 181 5.09 -13.27 39.01
CA PRO A 181 4.45 -13.68 37.77
C PRO A 181 3.00 -13.18 37.73
N LEU A 182 2.65 -12.33 36.76
CA LEU A 182 1.26 -12.01 36.44
C LEU A 182 0.73 -13.08 35.46
N PHE A 183 0.00 -14.06 35.99
CA PHE A 183 -0.88 -14.90 35.18
C PHE A 183 -2.08 -14.05 34.73
N LEU A 184 -2.14 -13.71 33.44
CA LEU A 184 -3.34 -13.15 32.82
C LEU A 184 -4.22 -14.28 32.29
N THR A 185 -5.22 -14.63 33.08
CA THR A 185 -6.31 -15.53 32.70
C THR A 185 -7.19 -14.83 31.65
N VAL A 186 -7.38 -15.45 30.49
CA VAL A 186 -8.32 -14.97 29.46
C VAL A 186 -9.75 -15.39 29.87
N PRO A 187 -10.72 -14.47 30.04
CA PRO A 187 -12.10 -14.87 30.25
C PRO A 187 -12.73 -15.33 28.94
N LYS A 188 -13.37 -16.51 28.96
CA LYS A 188 -14.21 -17.03 27.87
C LYS A 188 -15.39 -16.09 27.62
N VAL A 189 -15.53 -15.61 26.39
CA VAL A 189 -16.75 -14.94 25.91
C VAL A 189 -17.87 -15.98 25.79
N ASN A 190 -19.00 -15.71 26.44
CA ASN A 190 -20.22 -16.52 26.36
C ASN A 190 -20.97 -16.16 25.08
N THR A 191 -20.99 -17.07 24.12
CA THR A 191 -21.82 -17.00 22.91
C THR A 191 -23.20 -17.58 23.23
N ASN A 192 -24.11 -16.78 23.76
CA ASN A 192 -25.56 -17.06 23.77
C ASN A 192 -26.33 -15.77 24.12
N ALA A 193 -26.47 -14.91 23.12
CA ALA A 193 -27.51 -13.87 23.04
C ALA A 193 -27.59 -13.40 21.59
N PHE A 194 -28.34 -14.15 20.78
CA PHE A 194 -29.09 -13.66 19.62
C PHE A 194 -30.48 -14.27 19.70
#